data_AF-A0A9D7IHK8-F1
#
_entry.id   AF-A0A9D7IHK8-F1
#
_cell.length_a   1.000
_cell.length_b   1.000
_cell.length_c   1.000
_cell.angle_alpha   90.00
_cell.angle_beta   90.00
_cell.angle_gamma   90.00
#
_symmetry.space_group_name_H-M   'P 1'
#
loop_
_entity.id
_entity.type
_entity.pdbx_description
1 polymer ?
#
loop_
_entity_poly.entity_id
_entity_poly.type
_entity_poly.pdbx_seq_one_letter_code
_entity_poly.pdbx_strand_id
1 'polypeptide(L)'
;MTCYLIHPYQLEYYSLTAGGIRGAHHIGLETTYWCDAMTPDFISNLARQIPPDARIATHAMDDPPIREYQLAGDAPMGWKFAKEGPVDCRILQFRQGFFGQQEQRLVLERKPLVLRSVEGVPLIAAFPGP
;
A
#
# COMPACT_ATOMS: atom_id res chain seq x y z
N MET A 1 -6.00 -4.11 32.93
CA MET A 1 -5.52 -4.59 31.60
C MET A 1 -6.38 -3.87 30.58
N THR A 2 -5.84 -2.85 29.91
CA THR A 2 -6.64 -1.76 29.34
C THR A 2 -6.81 -1.94 27.82
N CYS A 3 -8.06 -2.02 27.36
CA CYS A 3 -8.53 -2.39 26.02
C CYS A 3 -8.26 -1.37 24.88
N TYR A 4 -7.15 -0.61 24.88
CA TYR A 4 -7.07 0.61 24.05
C TYR A 4 -6.02 0.63 22.93
N LEU A 5 -5.34 -0.47 22.58
CA LEU A 5 -4.06 -0.37 21.84
C LEU A 5 -3.97 -1.02 20.47
N ILE A 6 -5.08 -1.23 19.74
CA ILE A 6 -4.99 -1.66 18.33
C ILE A 6 -5.99 -0.85 17.50
N HIS A 7 -5.63 0.40 17.23
CA HIS A 7 -6.41 1.35 16.42
C HIS A 7 -5.55 2.07 15.36
N PRO A 8 -4.86 1.38 14.45
CA PRO A 8 -4.23 2.06 13.32
C PRO A 8 -5.29 2.92 12.60
N TYR A 9 -5.11 4.24 12.68
CA TYR A 9 -5.92 5.29 12.03
C TYR A 9 -7.42 5.35 12.40
N GLN A 10 -7.86 4.70 13.50
CA GLN A 10 -9.25 4.75 14.05
C GLN A 10 -10.40 4.31 13.13
N LEU A 11 -10.11 3.86 11.91
CA LEU A 11 -11.13 3.43 10.94
C LEU A 11 -11.42 1.92 10.99
N GLU A 12 -10.59 1.13 11.70
CA GLU A 12 -10.73 -0.33 11.80
C GLU A 12 -10.42 -0.85 13.20
N TYR A 13 -11.17 -1.87 13.63
CA TYR A 13 -11.01 -2.52 14.94
C TYR A 13 -10.77 -4.02 14.77
N TYR A 14 -9.61 -4.49 15.22
CA TYR A 14 -9.28 -5.92 15.24
C TYR A 14 -9.52 -6.49 16.64
N SER A 15 -10.32 -7.54 16.74
CA SER A 15 -10.64 -8.12 18.04
C SER A 15 -9.42 -8.78 18.68
N LEU A 16 -9.30 -8.66 20.00
CA LEU A 16 -8.31 -9.42 20.77
C LEU A 16 -8.53 -10.94 20.62
N THR A 17 -9.78 -11.38 20.43
CA THR A 17 -10.11 -12.79 20.21
C THR A 17 -9.54 -13.33 18.90
N ALA A 18 -9.40 -12.49 17.88
CA ALA A 18 -8.72 -12.83 16.64
C ALA A 18 -7.19 -12.73 16.77
N GLY A 19 -6.64 -12.32 17.92
CA GLY A 19 -5.21 -12.10 18.11
C GLY A 19 -4.72 -10.74 17.56
N GLY A 20 -5.59 -9.73 17.49
CA GLY A 20 -5.26 -8.42 16.93
C GLY A 20 -5.03 -8.47 15.41
N ILE A 21 -4.37 -7.45 14.86
CA ILE A 21 -4.15 -7.35 13.41
C ILE A 21 -3.35 -8.54 12.85
N ARG A 22 -2.37 -9.05 13.62
CA ARG A 22 -1.56 -10.20 13.23
C ARG A 22 -2.38 -11.47 13.10
N GLY A 23 -3.22 -11.76 14.09
CA GLY A 23 -4.02 -12.96 14.07
C GLY A 23 -5.17 -12.87 13.07
N ALA A 24 -5.77 -11.69 12.89
CA ALA A 24 -6.74 -11.43 11.82
C ALA A 24 -6.14 -11.67 10.42
N HIS A 25 -4.96 -11.12 10.15
CA HIS A 25 -4.24 -11.35 8.89
C HIS A 25 -3.87 -12.84 8.73
N HIS A 26 -3.46 -13.52 9.80
CA HIS A 26 -3.11 -14.95 9.77
C HIS A 26 -4.30 -15.84 9.37
N ILE A 27 -5.52 -15.50 9.79
CA ILE A 27 -6.74 -16.24 9.41
C ILE A 27 -7.34 -15.76 8.08
N GLY A 28 -6.66 -14.88 7.34
CA GLY A 28 -7.05 -14.44 6.01
C GLY A 28 -8.00 -13.24 5.95
N LEU A 29 -8.16 -12.49 7.05
CA LEU A 29 -8.87 -11.21 6.99
C LEU A 29 -8.01 -10.14 6.34
N GLU A 30 -8.65 -9.27 5.55
CA GLU A 30 -7.98 -8.12 4.94
C GLU A 30 -7.63 -7.07 5.99
N THR A 31 -6.47 -6.44 5.80
CA THR A 31 -6.12 -5.22 6.52
C THR A 31 -6.51 -4.02 5.67
N THR A 32 -7.71 -3.47 5.87
CA THR A 32 -8.30 -2.48 4.97
C THR A 32 -7.97 -1.04 5.40
N TYR A 33 -6.70 -0.69 5.31
CA TYR A 33 -6.33 0.72 5.28
C TYR A 33 -6.58 1.22 3.87
N TRP A 34 -7.39 2.27 3.72
CA TRP A 34 -7.56 2.94 2.44
C TRP A 34 -6.34 3.84 2.20
N CYS A 35 -6.54 5.06 1.76
CA CYS A 35 -5.48 6.04 1.51
C CYS A 35 -4.61 6.35 2.74
N ASP A 36 -4.99 5.92 3.95
CA ASP A 36 -4.30 6.19 5.21
C ASP A 36 -2.90 5.57 5.29
N ALA A 37 -2.67 4.45 4.63
CA ALA A 37 -1.35 3.82 4.58
C ALA A 37 -0.38 4.58 3.65
N MET A 38 -0.91 5.39 2.73
CA MET A 38 -0.18 6.19 1.76
C MET A 38 0.25 7.54 2.37
N THR A 39 1.20 7.45 3.29
CA THR A 39 1.76 8.60 4.04
C THR A 39 2.83 9.38 3.26
N PRO A 40 3.22 10.59 3.71
CA PRO A 40 4.35 11.33 3.15
C PRO A 40 5.68 10.54 3.11
N ASP A 41 5.99 9.78 4.17
CA ASP A 41 7.23 8.96 4.19
C ASP A 41 7.19 7.86 3.13
N PHE A 42 6.02 7.25 2.89
CA PHE A 42 5.88 6.22 1.87
C PHE A 42 6.17 6.79 0.48
N ILE A 43 5.56 7.95 0.17
CA ILE A 43 5.72 8.66 -1.10
C ILE A 43 7.16 9.13 -1.30
N SER A 44 7.77 9.78 -0.31
CA SER A 44 9.15 10.26 -0.40
C SER A 44 10.17 9.11 -0.50
N ASN A 45 9.92 7.97 0.17
CA ASN A 45 10.74 6.77 0.02
C ASN A 45 10.62 6.15 -1.38
N LEU A 46 9.43 6.22 -1.98
CA LEU A 46 9.20 5.72 -3.33
C LEU A 46 9.84 6.64 -4.37
N ALA A 47 9.70 7.96 -4.23
CA ALA A 47 10.29 8.97 -5.09
C ALA A 47 11.83 8.88 -5.20
N ARG A 48 12.49 8.33 -4.18
CA ARG A 48 13.94 8.07 -4.20
C ARG A 48 14.34 6.80 -4.97
N GLN A 49 13.39 5.95 -5.31
CA GLN A 49 13.65 4.62 -5.88
C GLN A 49 13.17 4.45 -7.33
N ILE A 50 12.29 5.31 -7.81
CA ILE A 50 11.75 5.24 -9.18
C ILE A 50 11.94 6.58 -9.91
N PRO A 51 11.96 6.58 -11.26
CA PRO A 51 12.14 7.79 -12.05
C PRO A 51 11.08 8.88 -11.76
N PRO A 52 11.42 10.17 -11.91
CA PRO A 52 10.48 11.28 -11.69
C PRO A 52 9.35 11.35 -12.74
N ASP A 53 9.48 10.65 -13.86
CA ASP A 53 8.51 10.52 -14.95
C ASP A 53 7.88 9.10 -15.03
N ALA A 54 8.00 8.32 -13.95
CA ALA A 54 7.54 6.94 -13.87
C ALA A 54 6.05 6.75 -14.19
N ARG A 55 5.74 5.63 -14.84
CA ARG A 55 4.41 5.08 -15.02
C ARG A 55 4.07 4.20 -13.82
N ILE A 56 3.00 4.54 -13.12
CA ILE A 56 2.58 3.86 -11.89
C ILE A 56 1.26 3.17 -12.12
N ALA A 57 1.20 1.87 -11.83
CA ALA A 57 -0.06 1.14 -11.68
C ALA A 57 -0.48 1.16 -10.21
N THR A 58 -1.75 1.44 -9.97
CA THR A 58 -2.37 1.45 -8.65
C THR A 58 -3.68 0.66 -8.70
N HIS A 59 -4.27 0.38 -7.53
CA HIS A 59 -5.59 -0.24 -7.43
C HIS A 59 -6.54 0.59 -6.55
N ALA A 60 -7.82 0.23 -6.56
CA ALA A 60 -8.78 0.60 -5.51
C ALA A 60 -8.73 2.04 -4.96
N MET A 61 -8.75 3.06 -5.83
CA MET A 61 -8.78 4.49 -5.49
C MET A 61 -7.48 5.09 -4.94
N ASP A 62 -6.33 4.53 -5.30
CA ASP A 62 -5.01 5.04 -4.89
C ASP A 62 -4.52 6.25 -5.71
N ASP A 63 -5.11 6.53 -6.87
CA ASP A 63 -4.70 7.65 -7.74
C ASP A 63 -4.93 9.04 -7.11
N PRO A 64 -6.10 9.35 -6.50
CA PRO A 64 -6.36 10.67 -5.94
C PRO A 64 -5.37 11.11 -4.85
N PRO A 65 -5.01 10.28 -3.83
CA PRO A 65 -4.02 10.67 -2.84
C PRO A 65 -2.65 10.99 -3.44
N ILE A 66 -2.19 10.19 -4.42
CA ILE A 66 -0.89 10.45 -5.07
C ILE A 66 -0.95 11.78 -5.84
N ARG A 67 -2.08 12.11 -6.47
CA ARG A 67 -2.28 13.43 -7.09
C ARG A 67 -2.25 14.58 -6.08
N GLU A 68 -2.81 14.38 -4.89
CA GLU A 68 -2.72 15.38 -3.82
C GLU A 68 -1.27 15.61 -3.39
N TYR A 69 -0.48 14.55 -3.24
CA TYR A 69 0.97 14.67 -2.98
C TYR A 69 1.73 15.34 -4.14
N GLN A 70 1.33 15.10 -5.39
CA GLN A 70 1.91 15.80 -6.54
C GLN A 70 1.63 17.31 -6.45
N LEU A 71 0.39 17.71 -6.17
CA LEU A 71 -0.02 19.11 -6.04
C LEU A 71 0.63 19.80 -4.83
N ALA A 72 0.87 19.08 -3.74
CA ALA A 72 1.59 19.56 -2.56
C ALA A 72 3.11 19.71 -2.79
N GLY A 73 3.64 19.08 -3.84
CA GLY A 73 5.08 19.07 -4.14
C GLY A 73 5.86 17.93 -3.47
N ASP A 74 5.17 17.00 -2.82
CA ASP A 74 5.75 15.85 -2.12
C ASP A 74 6.00 14.64 -3.06
N ALA A 75 5.30 14.60 -4.20
CA ALA A 75 5.50 13.60 -5.25
C ALA A 75 5.88 14.25 -6.59
N PRO A 76 6.69 13.60 -7.44
CA PRO A 76 7.00 14.10 -8.78
C PRO A 76 5.75 14.32 -9.65
N MET A 77 5.56 15.53 -10.16
CA MET A 77 4.50 15.88 -11.12
C MET A 77 4.57 15.05 -12.43
N GLY A 78 5.73 14.47 -12.72
CA GLY A 78 5.95 13.64 -13.91
C GLY A 78 5.36 12.23 -13.79
N TRP A 79 5.02 11.76 -12.59
CA TRP A 79 4.40 10.45 -12.41
C TRP A 79 3.03 10.36 -13.10
N LYS A 80 2.82 9.28 -13.85
CA LYS A 80 1.60 9.05 -14.63
C LYS A 80 0.96 7.72 -14.27
N PHE A 81 -0.34 7.75 -13.99
CA PHE A 81 -1.09 6.54 -13.69
C PHE A 81 -1.40 5.76 -14.97
N ALA A 82 -1.11 4.47 -14.97
CA ALA A 82 -1.34 3.56 -16.09
C ALA A 82 -2.10 2.32 -15.60
N LYS A 83 -3.24 2.03 -16.23
CA LYS A 83 -4.01 0.80 -15.99
C LYS A 83 -3.47 -0.38 -16.79
N GLU A 84 -2.87 -0.11 -17.94
CA GLU A 84 -2.42 -1.10 -18.91
C GLU A 84 -1.00 -0.81 -19.42
N GLY A 85 -0.37 -1.86 -19.93
CA GLY A 85 0.98 -1.81 -20.49
C GLY A 85 2.09 -1.88 -19.44
N PRO A 86 3.36 -1.71 -19.87
CA PRO A 86 4.50 -1.69 -18.96
C PRO A 86 4.40 -0.49 -18.02
N VAL A 87 4.72 -0.74 -16.76
CA VAL A 87 4.75 0.25 -15.68
C VAL A 87 6.09 0.13 -14.96
N ASP A 88 6.62 1.24 -14.47
CA ASP A 88 7.88 1.27 -13.71
C ASP A 88 7.65 0.84 -12.26
N CYS A 89 6.43 1.03 -11.76
CA CYS A 89 6.06 0.70 -10.40
C CYS A 89 4.60 0.25 -10.30
N ARG A 90 4.32 -0.72 -9.42
CA ARG A 90 2.96 -1.10 -9.02
C ARG A 90 2.80 -0.90 -7.52
N ILE A 91 1.87 -0.04 -7.13
CA ILE A 91 1.51 0.21 -5.73
C ILE A 91 0.31 -0.66 -5.39
N LEU A 92 0.45 -1.47 -4.33
CA LEU A 92 -0.55 -2.40 -3.86
C LEU A 92 -0.86 -2.13 -2.39
N GLN A 93 -2.11 -1.80 -2.11
CA GLN A 93 -2.68 -1.92 -0.77
C GLN A 93 -2.98 -3.39 -0.50
N PHE A 94 -2.69 -3.89 0.70
CA PHE A 94 -2.88 -5.30 1.06
C PHE A 94 -4.34 -5.64 1.36
N ARG A 95 -5.16 -5.48 0.31
CA ARG A 95 -6.57 -5.84 0.21
C ARG A 95 -6.70 -6.98 -0.78
N GLN A 96 -6.54 -8.20 -0.29
CA GLN A 96 -6.32 -9.38 -1.12
C GLN A 96 -7.48 -9.66 -2.09
N GLY A 97 -8.71 -9.23 -1.77
CA GLY A 97 -9.88 -9.32 -2.63
C GLY A 97 -9.79 -8.48 -3.91
N PHE A 98 -8.90 -7.49 -3.97
CA PHE A 98 -8.60 -6.72 -5.19
C PHE A 98 -7.45 -7.33 -6.00
N PHE A 99 -6.78 -8.36 -5.49
CA PHE A 99 -5.61 -8.94 -6.16
C PHE A 99 -6.02 -9.93 -7.23
N GLY A 100 -5.66 -9.64 -8.48
CA GLY A 100 -5.64 -10.62 -9.55
C GLY A 100 -4.43 -11.55 -9.44
N GLN A 101 -4.31 -12.45 -10.42
CA GLN A 101 -3.20 -13.42 -10.46
C GLN A 101 -1.82 -12.73 -10.51
N GLN A 102 -1.73 -11.58 -11.17
CA GLN A 102 -0.48 -10.82 -11.28
C GLN A 102 -0.05 -10.25 -9.93
N GLU A 103 -0.97 -9.64 -9.18
CA GLU A 103 -0.71 -9.06 -7.86
C GLU A 103 -0.31 -10.14 -6.86
N GLN A 104 -1.05 -11.24 -6.82
CA GLN A 104 -0.73 -12.37 -5.94
C GLN A 104 0.69 -12.89 -6.19
N ARG A 105 1.03 -13.07 -7.47
CA ARG A 105 2.37 -13.49 -7.86
C ARG A 105 3.45 -12.48 -7.45
N LEU A 106 3.19 -11.19 -7.65
CA LEU A 106 4.10 -10.12 -7.29
C LEU A 106 4.40 -10.11 -5.79
N VAL A 107 3.36 -10.22 -4.96
CA VAL A 107 3.46 -10.23 -3.49
C VAL A 107 4.21 -11.47 -2.98
N LEU A 108 4.03 -12.63 -3.64
CA LEU A 108 4.68 -13.87 -3.24
C LEU A 108 6.14 -13.98 -3.70
N GLU A 109 6.46 -13.47 -4.89
CA GLU A 109 7.74 -13.75 -5.56
C GLU A 109 8.73 -12.58 -5.51
N ARG A 110 8.27 -11.35 -5.26
CA ARG A 110 9.11 -10.16 -5.42
C ARG A 110 9.24 -9.38 -4.12
N LYS A 111 10.44 -8.82 -3.92
CA LYS A 111 10.70 -7.90 -2.81
C LYS A 111 10.17 -6.50 -3.17
N PRO A 112 9.42 -5.84 -2.29
CA PRO A 112 8.94 -4.48 -2.53
C PRO A 112 10.09 -3.45 -2.45
N LEU A 113 9.95 -2.37 -3.21
CA LEU A 113 10.78 -1.16 -3.13
C LEU A 113 10.53 -0.43 -1.80
N VAL A 114 9.26 -0.26 -1.46
CA VAL A 114 8.81 0.35 -0.21
C VAL A 114 7.72 -0.52 0.36
N LEU A 115 7.79 -0.81 1.65
CA LEU A 115 6.75 -1.52 2.39
C LEU A 115 6.44 -0.72 3.64
N ARG A 116 5.15 -0.44 3.88
CA ARG A 116 4.66 -0.06 5.20
C ARG A 116 3.91 -1.22 5.82
N SER A 117 4.17 -1.43 7.10
CA SER A 117 3.53 -2.46 7.90
C SER A 117 3.20 -1.93 9.30
N VAL A 118 2.16 -2.47 9.91
CA VAL A 118 1.85 -2.28 11.33
C VAL A 118 1.97 -3.64 12.01
N GLU A 119 2.76 -3.71 13.09
CA GLU A 119 3.03 -4.96 13.82
C GLU A 119 3.53 -6.14 12.96
N GLY A 120 4.19 -5.84 11.84
CA GLY A 120 4.67 -6.84 10.87
C GLY A 120 3.62 -7.28 9.86
N VAL A 121 2.41 -6.71 9.89
CA VAL A 121 1.37 -6.94 8.88
C VAL A 121 1.49 -5.90 7.78
N PRO A 122 1.65 -6.29 6.50
CA PRO A 122 1.79 -5.35 5.40
C PRO A 122 0.49 -4.59 5.16
N LEU A 123 0.58 -3.26 4.97
CA LEU A 123 -0.58 -2.41 4.69
C LEU A 123 -0.56 -1.93 3.24
N ILE A 124 0.59 -1.43 2.80
CA ILE A 124 0.81 -0.95 1.44
C ILE A 124 2.25 -1.24 1.03
N ALA A 125 2.46 -1.62 -0.23
CA ALA A 125 3.78 -1.77 -0.80
C ALA A 125 3.85 -1.26 -2.24
N ALA A 126 5.02 -0.75 -2.60
CA ALA A 126 5.38 -0.46 -3.98
C ALA A 126 6.34 -1.54 -4.47
N PHE A 127 6.05 -2.11 -5.63
CA PHE A 127 6.86 -3.12 -6.30
C PHE A 127 7.43 -2.56 -7.60
N PRO A 128 8.63 -2.98 -8.03
CA PRO A 128 9.14 -2.61 -9.33
C PRO A 128 8.26 -3.19 -10.43
N GLY A 129 8.23 -2.51 -11.58
CA GLY A 129 7.66 -3.04 -12.82
C GLY A 129 8.16 -4.45 -13.15
N PRO A 130 7.34 -5.28 -13.81
CA PRO A 130 7.78 -6.56 -14.34
C PRO A 130 8.91 -6.40 -15.38
#